data_AF-A0A836ZQ45-F1
#
_entry.id   AF-A0A836ZQ45-F1
#
_cell.length_a   1.000
_cell.length_b   1.000
_cell.length_c   1.000
_cell.angle_alpha   90.00
_cell.angle_beta   90.00
_cell.angle_gamma   90.00
#
_symmetry.space_group_name_H-M   'P 1'
#
loop_
_entity.id
_entity.type
_entity.pdbx_description
1 polymer ?
#
loop_
_entity_poly.entity_id
_entity_poly.type
_entity_poly.pdbx_seq_one_letter_code
_entity_poly.pdbx_strand_id
1 'polypeptide(L)'
;CHRDITDLFLGTGLGPRSYSIIEQGMISQIIEARPEDLRVYLEEAAGISKYKERRKETETRIRHTRENLDRLGDLREEITKQLAHLQRQARQAEQYQALQEERRIKDAEWKALEYRGLDGQLQGLREKLNQEETRLQQFIAEQRDAEARIETGRVRREEAAEAVAKAQADVYQVGGALARIEQQIQHQRELSHRLHKARDEAQSQLQELTQHISGDSAKLSVLREAVAAAEPQLEQLREDHEFRQESLREAEARLADWQQRWEMHNRDTGEASRAGEVERTRVDYLDRQALEADRRREALVNERAGLDLDALAEAFEQIELRHETQKTSLDGLTEQVEARKHALVGLQEQQRASQGELADVRKQAQAARGRLSSLETLQQAALGQEQGAAVAWLKSRGLDSAARVGERISVESGWENAVEGALGQLIEGVLVDAPEQLVDALGELGDGRIALVSSDD
;
A
#
# COMPACT_ATOMS: atom_id res chain seq x y z
N CYS A 1 84.50 -135.07 -153.32
CA CYS A 1 85.89 -135.46 -152.96
C CYS A 1 86.14 -136.97 -152.92
N HIS A 2 85.36 -137.80 -152.21
CA HIS A 2 85.66 -139.26 -152.22
C HIS A 2 85.13 -139.99 -153.48
N ARG A 3 84.17 -139.39 -154.19
CA ARG A 3 83.49 -139.96 -155.37
C ARG A 3 84.25 -139.75 -156.68
N ASP A 4 85.06 -138.68 -156.74
CA ASP A 4 85.72 -138.19 -157.95
C ASP A 4 87.00 -138.97 -158.31
N ILE A 5 87.60 -139.65 -157.32
CA ILE A 5 88.75 -140.54 -157.53
C ILE A 5 88.31 -141.89 -158.10
N THR A 6 87.18 -142.44 -157.64
CA THR A 6 86.62 -143.70 -158.16
C THR A 6 86.13 -143.59 -159.60
N ASP A 7 85.54 -142.46 -159.99
CA ASP A 7 85.07 -142.24 -161.37
C ASP A 7 86.20 -142.18 -162.42
N LEU A 8 87.47 -141.97 -162.00
CA LEU A 8 88.64 -141.93 -162.89
C LEU A 8 89.20 -143.33 -163.25
N PHE A 9 88.92 -144.34 -162.42
CA PHE A 9 89.35 -145.74 -162.65
C PHE A 9 88.26 -146.61 -163.30
N LEU A 10 87.00 -146.16 -163.34
CA LEU A 10 85.92 -146.80 -164.10
C LEU A 10 86.07 -146.57 -165.62
N GLY A 11 86.98 -147.33 -166.25
CA GLY A 11 87.10 -147.40 -167.71
C GLY A 11 88.46 -147.81 -168.27
N THR A 12 89.50 -147.95 -167.44
CA THR A 12 90.90 -148.18 -167.88
C THR A 12 91.40 -149.61 -167.65
N GLY A 13 90.54 -150.55 -167.24
CA GLY A 13 90.88 -151.97 -167.05
C GLY A 13 91.73 -152.29 -165.79
N LEU A 14 92.14 -151.28 -165.03
CA LEU A 14 92.94 -151.41 -163.81
C LEU A 14 92.12 -151.07 -162.56
N GLY A 15 91.11 -151.91 -162.27
CA GLY A 15 90.40 -151.90 -161.00
C GLY A 15 91.11 -152.70 -159.90
N PRO A 16 90.63 -152.71 -158.64
CA PRO A 16 91.28 -153.38 -157.50
C PRO A 16 91.37 -154.92 -157.56
N ARG A 17 91.00 -155.53 -158.70
CA ARG A 17 91.09 -156.96 -159.00
C ARG A 17 91.67 -157.20 -160.42
N SER A 18 92.63 -156.37 -160.83
CA SER A 18 93.23 -156.42 -162.17
C SER A 18 93.92 -157.76 -162.47
N TYR A 19 93.81 -158.19 -163.72
CA TYR A 19 94.18 -159.51 -164.29
C TYR A 19 95.69 -159.88 -164.29
N SER A 20 96.50 -159.32 -163.40
CA SER A 20 97.97 -159.28 -163.50
C SER A 20 98.74 -160.02 -162.40
N ILE A 21 98.05 -160.70 -161.47
CA ILE A 21 98.67 -161.52 -160.42
C ILE A 21 97.94 -162.88 -160.38
N ILE A 22 98.66 -163.96 -160.69
CA ILE A 22 98.12 -165.33 -160.61
C ILE A 22 98.50 -165.90 -159.25
N GLU A 23 97.56 -165.87 -158.31
CA GLU A 23 97.70 -166.54 -157.01
C GLU A 23 97.08 -167.94 -157.07
N GLN A 24 97.74 -168.93 -156.44
CA GLN A 24 97.45 -170.35 -156.65
C GLN A 24 96.19 -170.80 -155.89
N GLY A 25 95.03 -170.49 -156.47
CA GLY A 25 93.70 -170.88 -155.94
C GLY A 25 92.51 -170.31 -156.73
N MET A 26 92.74 -169.34 -157.62
CA MET A 26 91.68 -168.55 -158.25
C MET A 26 90.88 -169.27 -159.37
N ILE A 27 91.27 -170.49 -159.75
CA ILE A 27 90.51 -171.31 -160.71
C ILE A 27 89.22 -171.88 -160.08
N SER A 28 89.24 -172.22 -158.78
CA SER A 28 88.07 -172.81 -158.11
C SER A 28 86.91 -171.82 -157.94
N GLN A 29 87.20 -170.52 -157.79
CA GLN A 29 86.17 -169.49 -157.62
C GLN A 29 85.33 -169.21 -158.87
N ILE A 30 85.81 -169.58 -160.07
CA ILE A 30 85.03 -169.44 -161.31
C ILE A 30 83.98 -170.55 -161.46
N ILE A 31 84.13 -171.68 -160.75
CA ILE A 31 83.22 -172.82 -160.83
C ILE A 31 82.11 -172.78 -159.74
N GLU A 32 82.36 -172.12 -158.59
CA GLU A 32 81.39 -172.04 -157.47
C GLU A 32 80.74 -170.65 -157.28
N ALA A 33 81.03 -169.66 -158.14
CA ALA A 33 80.47 -168.32 -158.00
C ALA A 33 78.93 -168.29 -158.16
N ARG A 34 78.25 -167.66 -157.20
CA ARG A 34 76.79 -167.49 -157.22
C ARG A 34 76.34 -166.54 -158.35
N PRO A 35 75.09 -166.65 -158.84
CA PRO A 35 74.63 -165.88 -159.99
C PRO A 35 74.70 -164.36 -159.82
N GLU A 36 74.59 -163.83 -158.60
CA GLU A 36 74.70 -162.39 -158.33
C GLU A 36 76.13 -161.89 -158.56
N ASP A 37 77.13 -162.62 -158.07
CA ASP A 37 78.55 -162.26 -158.18
C ASP A 37 79.04 -162.42 -159.63
N LEU A 38 78.65 -163.52 -160.31
CA LEU A 38 78.96 -163.74 -161.73
C LEU A 38 78.36 -162.63 -162.62
N ARG A 39 77.17 -162.15 -162.26
CA ARG A 39 76.47 -161.07 -162.97
C ARG A 39 77.13 -159.71 -162.80
N VAL A 40 77.78 -159.43 -161.66
CA VAL A 40 78.59 -158.20 -161.51
C VAL A 40 79.78 -158.22 -162.48
N TYR A 41 80.52 -159.32 -162.57
CA TYR A 41 81.65 -159.44 -163.50
C TYR A 41 81.23 -159.35 -164.98
N LEU A 42 80.07 -159.92 -165.34
CA LEU A 42 79.49 -159.79 -166.69
C LEU A 42 78.98 -158.37 -166.99
N GLU A 43 78.33 -157.69 -166.03
CA GLU A 43 77.87 -156.31 -166.19
C GLU A 43 79.06 -155.31 -166.26
N GLU A 44 80.22 -155.66 -165.69
CA GLU A 44 81.47 -154.89 -165.79
C GLU A 44 82.20 -155.11 -167.13
N ALA A 45 82.30 -156.36 -167.61
CA ALA A 45 82.85 -156.67 -168.94
C ALA A 45 82.00 -156.13 -170.10
N ALA A 46 80.69 -155.97 -169.90
CA ALA A 46 79.77 -155.34 -170.86
C ALA A 46 79.59 -153.82 -170.67
N GLY A 47 80.26 -153.21 -169.68
CA GLY A 47 80.28 -151.75 -169.48
C GLY A 47 78.99 -151.10 -168.95
N ILE A 48 78.05 -151.89 -168.38
CA ILE A 48 76.69 -151.42 -168.07
C ILE A 48 76.52 -150.82 -166.66
N SER A 49 77.46 -151.05 -165.74
CA SER A 49 77.37 -150.63 -164.33
C SER A 49 77.08 -149.13 -164.15
N LYS A 50 77.64 -148.26 -165.01
CA LYS A 50 77.50 -146.80 -164.96
C LYS A 50 76.05 -146.30 -165.12
N TYR A 51 75.17 -147.09 -165.77
CA TYR A 51 73.77 -146.72 -165.96
C TYR A 51 72.90 -147.00 -164.72
N LYS A 52 73.16 -148.11 -164.03
CA LYS A 52 72.41 -148.55 -162.83
C LYS A 52 72.57 -147.56 -161.67
N GLU A 53 73.80 -147.12 -161.42
CA GLU A 53 74.15 -146.14 -160.38
C GLU A 53 73.35 -144.82 -160.56
N ARG A 54 73.37 -144.27 -161.79
CA ARG A 54 72.65 -143.05 -162.17
C ARG A 54 71.14 -143.15 -161.98
N ARG A 55 70.54 -144.31 -162.27
CA ARG A 55 69.09 -144.53 -162.06
C ARG A 55 68.72 -144.44 -160.58
N LYS A 56 69.49 -145.08 -159.69
CA LYS A 56 69.24 -145.09 -158.24
C LYS A 56 69.40 -143.70 -157.60
N GLU A 57 70.38 -142.92 -158.05
CA GLU A 57 70.56 -141.53 -157.64
C GLU A 57 69.41 -140.62 -158.11
N THR A 58 68.93 -140.82 -159.34
CA THR A 58 67.79 -140.07 -159.89
C THR A 58 66.50 -140.38 -159.13
N GLU A 59 66.23 -141.65 -158.84
CA GLU A 59 65.09 -142.10 -158.05
C GLU A 59 65.12 -141.55 -156.61
N THR A 60 66.31 -141.51 -156.00
CA THR A 60 66.52 -140.89 -154.68
C THR A 60 66.27 -139.38 -154.71
N ARG A 61 66.71 -138.67 -155.76
CA ARG A 61 66.37 -137.25 -155.97
C ARG A 61 64.87 -137.02 -156.16
N ILE A 62 64.18 -137.87 -156.93
CA ILE A 62 62.73 -137.79 -157.13
C ILE A 62 61.98 -137.99 -155.81
N ARG A 63 62.40 -138.95 -154.98
CA ARG A 63 61.83 -139.14 -153.64
C ARG A 63 62.02 -137.91 -152.76
N HIS A 64 63.23 -137.36 -152.68
CA HIS A 64 63.48 -136.13 -151.91
C HIS A 64 62.72 -134.91 -152.45
N THR A 65 62.47 -134.80 -153.76
CA THR A 65 61.61 -133.73 -154.28
C THR A 65 60.14 -133.93 -153.93
N ARG A 66 59.64 -135.17 -153.86
CA ARG A 66 58.29 -135.45 -153.32
C ARG A 66 58.19 -135.12 -151.84
N GLU A 67 59.12 -135.60 -151.01
CA GLU A 67 59.19 -135.26 -149.58
C GLU A 67 59.24 -133.74 -149.35
N ASN A 68 60.00 -133.00 -150.17
CA ASN A 68 60.03 -131.54 -150.11
C ASN A 68 58.72 -130.88 -150.58
N LEU A 69 58.01 -131.45 -151.56
CA LEU A 69 56.71 -130.97 -152.02
C LEU A 69 55.61 -131.22 -150.99
N ASP A 70 55.62 -132.38 -150.33
CA ASP A 70 54.70 -132.70 -149.23
C ASP A 70 54.93 -131.73 -148.06
N ARG A 71 56.20 -131.48 -147.70
CA ARG A 71 56.59 -130.51 -146.67
C ARG A 71 56.26 -129.06 -147.03
N LEU A 72 56.28 -128.70 -148.32
CA LEU A 72 55.76 -127.42 -148.82
C LEU A 72 54.23 -127.37 -148.77
N GLY A 73 53.55 -128.50 -148.95
CA GLY A 73 52.11 -128.65 -148.73
C GLY A 73 51.72 -128.40 -147.28
N ASP A 74 52.41 -129.04 -146.33
CA ASP A 74 52.25 -128.84 -144.89
C ASP A 74 52.51 -127.37 -144.51
N LEU A 75 53.62 -126.78 -144.99
CA LEU A 75 53.97 -125.38 -144.74
C LEU A 75 52.91 -124.43 -145.32
N ARG A 76 52.36 -124.73 -146.51
CA ARG A 76 51.27 -123.95 -147.11
C ARG A 76 50.02 -124.04 -146.25
N GLU A 77 49.67 -125.21 -145.72
CA GLU A 77 48.54 -125.35 -144.80
C GLU A 77 48.76 -124.61 -143.49
N GLU A 78 49.98 -124.68 -142.92
CA GLU A 78 50.33 -123.96 -141.70
C GLU A 78 50.25 -122.44 -141.91
N ILE A 79 50.85 -121.92 -142.98
CA ILE A 79 50.76 -120.50 -143.35
C ILE A 79 49.30 -120.11 -143.62
N THR A 80 48.47 -120.98 -144.21
CA THR A 80 47.04 -120.71 -144.41
C THR A 80 46.29 -120.63 -143.06
N LYS A 81 46.61 -121.50 -142.10
CA LYS A 81 46.07 -121.48 -140.73
C LYS A 81 46.54 -120.21 -139.97
N GLN A 82 47.81 -119.82 -140.12
CA GLN A 82 48.37 -118.58 -139.56
C GLN A 82 47.73 -117.33 -140.18
N LEU A 83 47.55 -117.29 -141.51
CA LEU A 83 46.86 -116.20 -142.21
C LEU A 83 45.41 -116.06 -141.74
N ALA A 84 44.68 -117.18 -141.59
CA ALA A 84 43.32 -117.18 -141.04
C ALA A 84 43.27 -116.82 -139.54
N HIS A 85 44.38 -116.92 -138.80
CA HIS A 85 44.49 -116.39 -137.45
C HIS A 85 44.76 -114.88 -137.45
N LEU A 86 45.74 -114.42 -138.25
CA LEU A 86 46.06 -113.00 -138.43
C LEU A 86 44.87 -112.19 -138.98
N GLN A 87 44.10 -112.73 -139.92
CA GLN A 87 42.87 -112.11 -140.41
C GLN A 87 41.80 -111.97 -139.31
N ARG A 88 41.72 -112.90 -138.35
CA ARG A 88 40.83 -112.78 -137.19
C ARG A 88 41.35 -111.73 -136.20
N GLN A 89 42.66 -111.68 -135.95
CA GLN A 89 43.29 -110.66 -135.11
C GLN A 89 43.15 -109.25 -135.70
N ALA A 90 43.32 -109.09 -137.01
CA ALA A 90 43.12 -107.82 -137.71
C ALA A 90 41.67 -107.32 -137.57
N ARG A 91 40.68 -108.18 -137.83
CA ARG A 91 39.26 -107.85 -137.60
C ARG A 91 38.95 -107.51 -136.15
N GLN A 92 39.57 -108.19 -135.18
CA GLN A 92 39.42 -107.87 -133.75
C GLN A 92 40.06 -106.51 -133.39
N ALA A 93 41.21 -106.17 -133.99
CA ALA A 93 41.88 -104.89 -133.79
C ALA A 93 41.10 -103.73 -134.43
N GLU A 94 40.57 -103.92 -135.64
CA GLU A 94 39.67 -102.98 -136.33
C GLU A 94 38.40 -102.74 -135.51
N GLN A 95 37.75 -103.81 -135.02
CA GLN A 95 36.60 -103.72 -134.12
C GLN A 95 36.94 -103.01 -132.80
N TYR A 96 38.09 -103.30 -132.20
CA TYR A 96 38.55 -102.62 -130.99
C TYR A 96 38.79 -101.11 -131.22
N GLN A 97 39.42 -100.73 -132.33
CA GLN A 97 39.62 -99.32 -132.69
C GLN A 97 38.30 -98.60 -132.93
N ALA A 98 37.36 -99.22 -133.65
CA ALA A 98 36.02 -98.67 -133.86
C ALA A 98 35.27 -98.47 -132.54
N LEU A 99 35.26 -99.48 -131.67
CA LEU A 99 34.64 -99.41 -130.33
C LEU A 99 35.31 -98.39 -129.41
N GLN A 100 36.63 -98.20 -129.53
CA GLN A 100 37.36 -97.23 -128.70
C GLN A 100 37.12 -95.78 -129.16
N GLU A 101 36.97 -95.52 -130.46
CA GLU A 101 36.55 -94.21 -130.96
C GLU A 101 35.07 -93.94 -130.66
N GLU A 102 34.19 -94.94 -130.81
CA GLU A 102 32.79 -94.82 -130.36
C GLU A 102 32.70 -94.52 -128.86
N ARG A 103 33.46 -95.25 -128.02
CA ARG A 103 33.56 -94.98 -126.58
C ARG A 103 34.05 -93.57 -126.29
N ARG A 104 35.06 -93.07 -127.01
CA ARG A 104 35.59 -91.71 -126.86
C ARG A 104 34.53 -90.67 -127.18
N ILE A 105 33.78 -90.86 -128.27
CA ILE A 105 32.66 -89.99 -128.65
C ILE A 105 31.58 -90.02 -127.56
N LYS A 106 31.17 -91.20 -127.09
CA LYS A 106 30.14 -91.36 -126.05
C LYS A 106 30.54 -90.80 -124.69
N ASP A 107 31.81 -90.92 -124.29
CA ASP A 107 32.35 -90.32 -123.07
C ASP A 107 32.37 -88.78 -123.16
N ALA A 108 32.72 -88.22 -124.32
CA ALA A 108 32.65 -86.78 -124.57
C ALA A 108 31.20 -86.25 -124.60
N GLU A 109 30.27 -86.96 -125.25
CA GLU A 109 28.84 -86.65 -125.25
C GLU A 109 28.26 -86.68 -123.82
N TRP A 110 28.58 -87.72 -123.04
CA TRP A 110 28.13 -87.86 -121.65
C TRP A 110 28.63 -86.72 -120.76
N LYS A 111 29.93 -86.40 -120.82
CA LYS A 111 30.53 -85.27 -120.08
C LYS A 111 29.96 -83.91 -120.51
N ALA A 112 29.66 -83.73 -121.79
CA ALA A 112 29.01 -82.50 -122.28
C ALA A 112 27.57 -82.35 -121.75
N LEU A 113 26.82 -83.45 -121.63
CA LEU A 113 25.50 -83.47 -121.01
C LEU A 113 25.56 -83.22 -119.50
N GLU A 114 26.52 -83.86 -118.79
CA GLU A 114 26.76 -83.64 -117.36
C GLU A 114 27.14 -82.18 -117.07
N TYR A 115 28.10 -81.63 -117.84
CA TYR A 115 28.49 -80.22 -117.74
C TYR A 115 27.31 -79.28 -117.98
N ARG A 116 26.48 -79.53 -119.02
CA ARG A 116 25.28 -78.72 -119.28
C ARG A 116 24.27 -78.80 -118.13
N GLY A 117 24.12 -79.97 -117.50
CA GLY A 117 23.28 -80.14 -116.32
C GLY A 117 23.79 -79.33 -115.12
N LEU A 118 25.09 -79.41 -114.83
CA LEU A 118 25.74 -78.67 -113.75
C LEU A 118 25.74 -77.16 -113.99
N ASP A 119 25.99 -76.69 -115.22
CA ASP A 119 25.94 -75.27 -115.55
C ASP A 119 24.51 -74.72 -115.43
N GLY A 120 23.49 -75.47 -115.86
CA GLY A 120 22.08 -75.10 -115.64
C GLY A 120 21.72 -75.02 -114.15
N GLN A 121 22.22 -75.93 -113.31
CA GLN A 121 22.07 -75.85 -111.86
C GLN A 121 22.79 -74.64 -111.26
N LEU A 122 24.01 -74.35 -111.73
CA LEU A 122 24.81 -73.20 -111.30
C LEU A 122 24.13 -71.87 -111.65
N GLN A 123 23.59 -71.75 -112.87
CA GLN A 123 22.81 -70.59 -113.31
C GLN A 123 21.56 -70.41 -112.44
N GLY A 124 20.76 -71.45 -112.23
CA GLY A 124 19.57 -71.40 -111.38
C GLY A 124 19.87 -71.09 -109.90
N LEU A 125 21.05 -71.48 -109.39
CA LEU A 125 21.52 -71.09 -108.05
C LEU A 125 21.96 -69.61 -108.00
N ARG A 126 22.65 -69.11 -109.05
CA ARG A 126 23.03 -67.70 -109.16
C ARG A 126 21.82 -66.77 -109.27
N GLU A 127 20.80 -67.14 -110.03
CA GLU A 127 19.55 -66.37 -110.11
C GLU A 127 18.85 -66.28 -108.75
N LYS A 128 18.77 -67.40 -108.02
CA LYS A 128 18.22 -67.42 -106.65
C LYS A 128 19.05 -66.56 -105.69
N LEU A 129 20.38 -66.64 -105.76
CA LEU A 129 21.26 -65.80 -104.94
C LEU A 129 21.01 -64.32 -105.20
N ASN A 130 20.99 -63.89 -106.47
CA ASN A 130 20.71 -62.50 -106.84
C ASN A 130 19.32 -62.03 -106.37
N GLN A 131 18.30 -62.91 -106.40
CA GLN A 131 16.96 -62.62 -105.89
C GLN A 131 16.96 -62.41 -104.37
N GLU A 132 17.65 -63.28 -103.61
CA GLU A 132 17.76 -63.14 -102.15
C GLU A 132 18.65 -61.95 -101.74
N GLU A 133 19.72 -61.65 -102.48
CA GLU A 133 20.50 -60.42 -102.29
C GLU A 133 19.65 -59.17 -102.53
N THR A 134 18.81 -59.16 -103.57
CA THR A 134 17.88 -58.05 -103.85
C THR A 134 16.85 -57.89 -102.72
N ARG A 135 16.29 -59.00 -102.22
CA ARG A 135 15.38 -59.00 -101.06
C ARG A 135 16.06 -58.49 -99.79
N LEU A 136 17.31 -58.89 -99.55
CA LEU A 136 18.09 -58.42 -98.41
C LEU A 136 18.31 -56.89 -98.49
N GLN A 137 18.66 -56.35 -99.66
CA GLN A 137 18.79 -54.90 -99.86
C GLN A 137 17.45 -54.18 -99.64
N GLN A 138 16.33 -54.76 -100.08
CA GLN A 138 15.00 -54.21 -99.80
C GLN A 138 14.71 -54.17 -98.29
N PHE A 139 14.92 -55.27 -97.55
CA PHE A 139 14.71 -55.29 -96.10
C PHE A 139 15.64 -54.33 -95.34
N ILE A 140 16.88 -54.15 -95.78
CA ILE A 140 17.80 -53.15 -95.21
C ILE A 140 17.29 -51.72 -95.45
N ALA A 141 16.70 -51.43 -96.61
CA ALA A 141 16.09 -50.14 -96.90
C ALA A 141 14.82 -49.90 -96.06
N GLU A 142 13.96 -50.90 -95.93
CA GLU A 142 12.74 -50.85 -95.10
C GLU A 142 13.08 -50.68 -93.61
N GLN A 143 14.11 -51.37 -93.10
CA GLN A 143 14.62 -51.19 -91.74
C GLN A 143 15.08 -49.74 -91.52
N ARG A 144 15.86 -49.17 -92.45
CA ARG A 144 16.39 -47.81 -92.32
C ARG A 144 15.30 -46.74 -92.38
N ASP A 145 14.25 -46.91 -93.20
CA ASP A 145 13.08 -46.02 -93.17
C ASP A 145 12.34 -46.11 -91.83
N ALA A 146 12.14 -47.33 -91.31
CA ALA A 146 11.52 -47.53 -90.01
C ALA A 146 12.33 -46.90 -88.86
N GLU A 147 13.65 -47.04 -88.86
CA GLU A 147 14.56 -46.39 -87.91
C GLU A 147 14.49 -44.86 -87.99
N ALA A 148 14.54 -44.29 -89.21
CA ALA A 148 14.40 -42.85 -89.42
C ALA A 148 13.04 -42.30 -88.96
N ARG A 149 11.95 -43.06 -89.18
CA ARG A 149 10.61 -42.74 -88.69
C ARG A 149 10.51 -42.79 -87.17
N ILE A 150 11.13 -43.78 -86.53
CA ILE A 150 11.19 -43.88 -85.05
C ILE A 150 11.92 -42.67 -84.46
N GLU A 151 13.06 -42.29 -85.04
CA GLU A 151 13.83 -41.16 -84.53
C GLU A 151 13.12 -39.82 -84.76
N THR A 152 12.51 -39.63 -85.93
CA THR A 152 11.62 -38.47 -86.20
C THR A 152 10.44 -38.43 -85.21
N GLY A 153 9.88 -39.60 -84.85
CA GLY A 153 8.81 -39.72 -83.86
C GLY A 153 9.27 -39.40 -82.44
N ARG A 154 10.52 -39.73 -82.08
CA ARG A 154 11.13 -39.37 -80.79
C ARG A 154 11.31 -37.86 -80.65
N VAL A 155 11.90 -37.21 -81.64
CA VAL A 155 12.09 -35.74 -81.66
C VAL A 155 10.75 -35.04 -81.49
N ARG A 156 9.74 -35.38 -82.30
CA ARG A 156 8.38 -34.80 -82.18
C ARG A 156 7.72 -35.03 -80.83
N ARG A 157 7.97 -36.17 -80.18
CA ARG A 157 7.46 -36.47 -78.84
C ARG A 157 8.16 -35.63 -77.77
N GLU A 158 9.44 -35.36 -77.93
CA GLU A 158 10.23 -34.52 -77.03
C GLU A 158 9.83 -33.04 -77.16
N GLU A 159 9.73 -32.53 -78.40
CA GLU A 159 9.16 -31.19 -78.70
C GLU A 159 7.76 -31.02 -78.10
N ALA A 160 6.89 -32.03 -78.24
CA ALA A 160 5.55 -32.00 -77.66
C ALA A 160 5.56 -32.06 -76.11
N ALA A 161 6.49 -32.80 -75.51
CA ALA A 161 6.65 -32.87 -74.06
C ALA A 161 7.16 -31.53 -73.49
N GLU A 162 8.12 -30.88 -74.14
CA GLU A 162 8.58 -29.54 -73.78
C GLU A 162 7.45 -28.50 -73.89
N ALA A 163 6.67 -28.55 -74.99
CA ALA A 163 5.53 -27.66 -75.17
C ALA A 163 4.46 -27.84 -74.08
N VAL A 164 4.17 -29.08 -73.67
CA VAL A 164 3.26 -29.38 -72.56
C VAL A 164 3.83 -28.90 -71.22
N ALA A 165 5.10 -29.16 -70.93
CA ALA A 165 5.76 -28.73 -69.70
C ALA A 165 5.76 -27.19 -69.57
N LYS A 166 6.01 -26.48 -70.68
CA LYS A 166 5.93 -25.01 -70.74
C LYS A 166 4.51 -24.51 -70.49
N ALA A 167 3.51 -25.07 -71.19
CA ALA A 167 2.11 -24.70 -70.99
C ALA A 167 1.62 -24.95 -69.55
N GLN A 168 2.09 -26.04 -68.91
CA GLN A 168 1.82 -26.31 -67.49
C GLN A 168 2.47 -25.26 -66.58
N ALA A 169 3.73 -24.91 -66.82
CA ALA A 169 4.42 -23.86 -66.06
C ALA A 169 3.70 -22.50 -66.18
N ASP A 170 3.29 -22.11 -67.39
CA ASP A 170 2.52 -20.89 -67.64
C ASP A 170 1.17 -20.92 -66.89
N VAL A 171 0.45 -22.05 -66.90
CA VAL A 171 -0.80 -22.24 -66.13
C VAL A 171 -0.58 -22.12 -64.62
N TYR A 172 0.48 -22.70 -64.07
CA TYR A 172 0.81 -22.55 -62.64
C TYR A 172 1.20 -21.11 -62.29
N GLN A 173 1.94 -20.41 -63.15
CA GLN A 173 2.32 -19.01 -62.95
C GLN A 173 1.10 -18.09 -62.98
N VAL A 174 0.22 -18.25 -63.96
CA VAL A 174 -1.02 -17.47 -64.11
C VAL A 174 -1.99 -17.80 -62.99
N GLY A 175 -2.19 -19.08 -62.64
CA GLY A 175 -3.05 -19.50 -61.53
C GLY A 175 -2.57 -18.96 -60.18
N GLY A 176 -1.26 -18.99 -59.93
CA GLY A 176 -0.65 -18.41 -58.73
C GLY A 176 -0.75 -16.88 -58.69
N ALA A 177 -0.69 -16.19 -59.84
CA ALA A 177 -0.92 -14.75 -59.92
C ALA A 177 -2.40 -14.40 -59.69
N LEU A 178 -3.32 -15.15 -60.30
CA LEU A 178 -4.77 -15.00 -60.13
C LEU A 178 -5.17 -15.15 -58.66
N ALA A 179 -4.75 -16.24 -58.00
CA ALA A 179 -5.07 -16.48 -56.59
C ALA A 179 -4.58 -15.34 -55.66
N ARG A 180 -3.39 -14.77 -55.92
CA ARG A 180 -2.90 -13.59 -55.17
C ARG A 180 -3.76 -12.36 -55.42
N ILE A 181 -4.14 -12.10 -56.67
CA ILE A 181 -5.00 -10.96 -57.04
C ILE A 181 -6.40 -11.11 -56.43
N GLU A 182 -6.98 -12.31 -56.45
CA GLU A 182 -8.28 -12.62 -55.84
C GLU A 182 -8.26 -12.41 -54.32
N GLN A 183 -7.23 -12.92 -53.63
CA GLN A 183 -7.02 -12.65 -52.19
C GLN A 183 -6.88 -11.15 -51.90
N GLN A 184 -6.13 -10.42 -52.73
CA GLN A 184 -5.97 -8.98 -52.57
C GLN A 184 -7.29 -8.22 -52.82
N ILE A 185 -8.08 -8.60 -53.84
CA ILE A 185 -9.41 -8.04 -54.11
C ILE A 185 -10.36 -8.30 -52.94
N GLN A 186 -10.37 -9.52 -52.39
CA GLN A 186 -11.22 -9.87 -51.26
C GLN A 186 -10.84 -9.05 -50.00
N HIS A 187 -9.54 -8.96 -49.69
CA HIS A 187 -9.05 -8.14 -48.58
C HIS A 187 -9.41 -6.65 -48.75
N GLN A 188 -9.26 -6.10 -49.96
CA GLN A 188 -9.63 -4.71 -50.25
C GLN A 188 -11.14 -4.47 -50.17
N ARG A 189 -11.99 -5.43 -50.54
CA ARG A 189 -13.44 -5.36 -50.35
C ARG A 189 -13.81 -5.35 -48.86
N GLU A 190 -13.20 -6.22 -48.06
CA GLU A 190 -13.41 -6.27 -46.60
C GLU A 190 -12.89 -5.03 -45.88
N LEU A 191 -11.78 -4.46 -46.33
CA LEU A 191 -11.24 -3.20 -45.82
C LEU A 191 -12.16 -2.03 -46.19
N SER A 192 -12.58 -1.95 -47.45
CA SER A 192 -13.53 -0.94 -47.92
C SER A 192 -14.85 -0.99 -47.15
N HIS A 193 -15.43 -2.18 -46.94
CA HIS A 193 -16.67 -2.32 -46.17
C HIS A 193 -16.51 -1.86 -44.71
N ARG A 194 -15.39 -2.21 -44.06
CA ARG A 194 -15.07 -1.72 -42.70
C ARG A 194 -14.91 -0.20 -42.65
N LEU A 195 -14.24 0.40 -43.63
CA LEU A 195 -14.06 1.86 -43.70
C LEU A 195 -15.39 2.60 -43.95
N HIS A 196 -16.28 2.05 -44.78
CA HIS A 196 -17.62 2.62 -44.96
C HIS A 196 -18.42 2.58 -43.66
N LYS A 197 -18.47 1.42 -42.99
CA LYS A 197 -19.17 1.28 -41.69
C LYS A 197 -18.62 2.25 -40.64
N ALA A 198 -17.30 2.37 -40.50
CA ALA A 198 -16.67 3.29 -39.55
C ALA A 198 -16.96 4.76 -39.89
N ARG A 199 -17.02 5.11 -41.19
CA ARG A 199 -17.40 6.45 -41.65
C ARG A 199 -18.87 6.76 -41.36
N ASP A 200 -19.77 5.81 -41.56
CA ASP A 200 -21.20 6.00 -41.29
C ASP A 200 -21.47 6.11 -39.77
N GLU A 201 -20.80 5.29 -38.94
CA GLU A 201 -20.81 5.39 -37.47
C GLU A 201 -20.31 6.75 -36.99
N ALA A 202 -19.15 7.21 -37.49
CA ALA A 202 -18.60 8.53 -37.16
C ALA A 202 -19.51 9.67 -37.63
N GLN A 203 -20.18 9.53 -38.77
CA GLN A 203 -21.12 10.52 -39.29
C GLN A 203 -22.40 10.60 -38.44
N SER A 204 -22.90 9.48 -37.91
CA SER A 204 -24.00 9.46 -36.94
C SER A 204 -23.61 10.16 -35.64
N GLN A 205 -22.44 9.83 -35.07
CA GLN A 205 -21.92 10.47 -33.86
C GLN A 205 -21.74 11.99 -34.04
N LEU A 206 -21.24 12.42 -35.20
CA LEU A 206 -21.10 13.85 -35.50
C LEU A 206 -22.46 14.56 -35.55
N GLN A 207 -23.51 13.92 -36.09
CA GLN A 207 -24.87 14.46 -36.09
C GLN A 207 -25.44 14.57 -34.66
N GLU A 208 -25.28 13.54 -33.83
CA GLU A 208 -25.68 13.56 -32.41
C GLU A 208 -24.97 14.68 -31.64
N LEU A 209 -23.63 14.77 -31.73
CA LEU A 209 -22.88 15.86 -31.08
C LEU A 209 -23.31 17.25 -31.59
N THR A 210 -23.60 17.40 -32.88
CA THR A 210 -24.09 18.67 -33.45
C THR A 210 -25.44 19.05 -32.86
N GLN A 211 -26.35 18.08 -32.68
CA GLN A 211 -27.65 18.30 -32.02
C GLN A 211 -27.45 18.70 -30.55
N HIS A 212 -26.59 17.99 -29.80
CA HIS A 212 -26.28 18.33 -28.42
C HIS A 212 -25.71 19.76 -28.28
N ILE A 213 -24.70 20.11 -29.08
CA ILE A 213 -24.12 21.47 -29.10
C ILE A 213 -25.20 22.51 -29.41
N SER A 214 -26.08 22.25 -30.38
CA SER A 214 -27.16 23.19 -30.72
C SER A 214 -28.14 23.38 -29.54
N GLY A 215 -28.56 22.29 -28.89
CA GLY A 215 -29.48 22.33 -27.75
C GLY A 215 -28.87 23.00 -26.52
N ASP A 216 -27.60 22.75 -26.24
CA ASP A 216 -26.91 23.36 -25.09
C ASP A 216 -26.57 24.83 -25.35
N SER A 217 -26.31 25.23 -26.61
CA SER A 217 -26.17 26.65 -26.98
C SER A 217 -27.47 27.43 -26.78
N ALA A 218 -28.62 26.83 -27.10
CA ALA A 218 -29.94 27.42 -26.86
C ALA A 218 -30.24 27.55 -25.37
N LYS A 219 -30.00 26.50 -24.56
CA LYS A 219 -30.12 26.56 -23.09
C LYS A 219 -29.21 27.65 -22.50
N LEU A 220 -27.98 27.78 -23.01
CA LEU A 220 -27.03 28.79 -22.54
C LEU A 220 -27.49 30.22 -22.86
N SER A 221 -28.16 30.45 -24.00
CA SER A 221 -28.79 31.75 -24.31
C SER A 221 -29.90 32.07 -23.31
N VAL A 222 -30.84 31.13 -23.10
CA VAL A 222 -31.96 31.29 -22.16
C VAL A 222 -31.46 31.54 -20.73
N LEU A 223 -30.41 30.83 -20.28
CA LEU A 223 -29.82 31.05 -18.97
C LEU A 223 -29.12 32.41 -18.85
N ARG A 224 -28.44 32.88 -19.91
CA ARG A 224 -27.82 34.21 -19.93
C ARG A 224 -28.88 35.33 -19.88
N GLU A 225 -29.97 35.18 -20.63
CA GLU A 225 -31.10 36.11 -20.61
C GLU A 225 -31.78 36.13 -19.22
N ALA A 226 -31.97 34.96 -18.59
CA ALA A 226 -32.51 34.85 -17.25
C ALA A 226 -31.60 35.50 -16.17
N VAL A 227 -30.28 35.31 -16.26
CA VAL A 227 -29.31 35.97 -15.37
C VAL A 227 -29.32 37.48 -15.57
N ALA A 228 -29.25 37.96 -16.82
CA ALA A 228 -29.28 39.39 -17.13
C ALA A 228 -30.61 40.08 -16.71
N ALA A 229 -31.72 39.34 -16.66
CA ALA A 229 -32.99 39.82 -16.11
C ALA A 229 -33.04 39.79 -14.57
N ALA A 230 -32.36 38.84 -13.92
CA ALA A 230 -32.33 38.68 -12.47
C ALA A 230 -31.32 39.61 -11.78
N GLU A 231 -30.19 39.95 -12.41
CA GLU A 231 -29.19 40.89 -11.89
C GLU A 231 -29.77 42.25 -11.45
N PRO A 232 -30.55 42.99 -12.29
CA PRO A 232 -31.13 44.26 -11.86
C PRO A 232 -32.22 44.10 -10.79
N GLN A 233 -32.93 42.98 -10.77
CA GLN A 233 -33.91 42.68 -9.71
C GLN A 233 -33.20 42.45 -8.37
N LEU A 234 -32.08 41.71 -8.37
CA LEU A 234 -31.28 41.49 -7.17
C LEU A 234 -30.70 42.79 -6.62
N GLU A 235 -30.23 43.68 -7.49
CA GLU A 235 -29.69 44.98 -7.08
C GLU A 235 -30.79 45.89 -6.50
N GLN A 236 -31.96 45.97 -7.16
CA GLN A 236 -33.12 46.66 -6.59
C GLN A 236 -33.52 46.10 -5.22
N LEU A 237 -33.53 44.78 -5.04
CA LEU A 237 -33.83 44.16 -3.73
C LEU A 237 -32.77 44.47 -2.66
N ARG A 238 -31.52 44.71 -3.04
CA ARG A 238 -30.45 45.14 -2.12
C ARG A 238 -30.63 46.60 -1.69
N GLU A 239 -30.87 47.50 -2.64
CA GLU A 239 -31.17 48.91 -2.36
C GLU A 239 -32.41 49.03 -1.44
N ASP A 240 -33.48 48.29 -1.75
CA ASP A 240 -34.69 48.20 -0.92
C ASP A 240 -34.39 47.67 0.49
N HIS A 241 -33.50 46.68 0.62
CA HIS A 241 -33.10 46.11 1.90
C HIS A 241 -32.30 47.12 2.74
N GLU A 242 -31.30 47.79 2.15
CA GLU A 242 -30.50 48.81 2.84
C GLU A 242 -31.37 49.98 3.30
N PHE A 243 -32.26 50.48 2.43
CA PHE A 243 -33.22 51.54 2.77
C PHE A 243 -34.15 51.15 3.93
N ARG A 244 -34.68 49.93 3.92
CA ARG A 244 -35.52 49.40 5.02
C ARG A 244 -34.73 49.19 6.30
N GLN A 245 -33.47 48.76 6.21
CA GLN A 245 -32.60 48.57 7.37
C GLN A 245 -32.26 49.91 8.04
N GLU A 246 -32.00 50.96 7.27
CA GLU A 246 -31.79 52.30 7.83
C GLU A 246 -33.08 52.88 8.43
N SER A 247 -34.22 52.71 7.73
CA SER A 247 -35.55 53.07 8.26
C SER A 247 -35.87 52.36 9.59
N LEU A 248 -35.44 51.10 9.75
CA LEU A 248 -35.56 50.35 11.00
C LEU A 248 -34.67 50.94 12.10
N ARG A 249 -33.39 51.24 11.82
CA ARG A 249 -32.48 51.88 12.78
C ARG A 249 -33.02 53.23 13.26
N GLU A 250 -33.57 54.06 12.36
CA GLU A 250 -34.23 55.31 12.74
C GLU A 250 -35.47 55.09 13.61
N ALA A 251 -36.24 54.03 13.37
CA ALA A 251 -37.40 53.69 14.19
C ALA A 251 -37.00 53.19 15.59
N GLU A 252 -35.96 52.35 15.67
CA GLU A 252 -35.37 51.87 16.92
C GLU A 252 -34.77 53.01 17.75
N ALA A 253 -34.03 53.94 17.12
CA ALA A 253 -33.50 55.13 17.78
C ALA A 253 -34.61 56.04 18.33
N ARG A 254 -35.68 56.27 17.55
CA ARG A 254 -36.87 57.01 18.02
C ARG A 254 -37.60 56.30 19.16
N LEU A 255 -37.66 54.96 19.13
CA LEU A 255 -38.26 54.17 20.21
C LEU A 255 -37.43 54.25 21.50
N ALA A 256 -36.11 54.17 21.41
CA ALA A 256 -35.21 54.28 22.56
C ALA A 256 -35.27 55.68 23.21
N ASP A 257 -35.26 56.75 22.40
CA ASP A 257 -35.45 58.12 22.89
C ASP A 257 -36.85 58.31 23.53
N TRP A 258 -37.90 57.75 22.94
CA TRP A 258 -39.25 57.78 23.53
C TRP A 258 -39.30 57.01 24.86
N GLN A 259 -38.67 55.83 24.95
CA GLN A 259 -38.57 55.05 26.19
C GLN A 259 -37.83 55.82 27.28
N GLN A 260 -36.70 56.48 26.96
CA GLN A 260 -35.97 57.30 27.91
C GLN A 260 -36.83 58.48 28.42
N ARG A 261 -37.56 59.15 27.54
CA ARG A 261 -38.50 60.23 27.91
C ARG A 261 -39.66 59.70 28.77
N TRP A 262 -40.18 58.51 28.47
CA TRP A 262 -41.22 57.85 29.26
C TRP A 262 -40.74 57.41 30.66
N GLU A 263 -39.53 56.87 30.77
CA GLU A 263 -38.92 56.57 32.06
C GLU A 263 -38.71 57.82 32.91
N MET A 264 -38.22 58.91 32.32
CA MET A 264 -38.07 60.20 33.00
C MET A 264 -39.42 60.69 33.53
N HIS A 265 -40.44 60.73 32.67
CA HIS A 265 -41.80 61.13 33.07
C HIS A 265 -42.38 60.25 34.20
N ASN A 266 -42.13 58.94 34.18
CA ASN A 266 -42.56 58.03 35.26
C ASN A 266 -41.77 58.25 36.57
N ARG A 267 -40.48 58.61 36.50
CA ARG A 267 -39.70 58.99 37.70
C ARG A 267 -40.26 60.28 38.29
N ASP A 268 -40.42 61.32 37.48
CA ASP A 268 -40.96 62.62 37.90
C ASP A 268 -42.37 62.47 38.51
N THR A 269 -43.24 61.69 37.86
CA THR A 269 -44.61 61.40 38.35
C THR A 269 -44.58 60.55 39.63
N GLY A 270 -43.66 59.59 39.73
CA GLY A 270 -43.46 58.77 40.93
C GLY A 270 -42.93 59.58 42.12
N GLU A 271 -42.03 60.53 41.89
CA GLU A 271 -41.53 61.46 42.91
C GLU A 271 -42.63 62.43 43.35
N ALA A 272 -43.41 63.00 42.41
CA ALA A 272 -44.57 63.82 42.71
C ALA A 272 -45.64 63.06 43.51
N SER A 273 -45.90 61.79 43.17
CA SER A 273 -46.84 60.94 43.92
C SER A 273 -46.35 60.64 45.33
N ARG A 274 -45.06 60.32 45.51
CA ARG A 274 -44.47 60.13 46.85
C ARG A 274 -44.50 61.40 47.69
N ALA A 275 -44.22 62.56 47.09
CA ALA A 275 -44.37 63.85 47.78
C ALA A 275 -45.83 64.08 48.21
N GLY A 276 -46.80 63.76 47.34
CA GLY A 276 -48.22 63.78 47.68
C GLY A 276 -48.60 62.84 48.84
N GLU A 277 -48.04 61.63 48.89
CA GLU A 277 -48.25 60.70 50.02
C GLU A 277 -47.60 61.19 51.32
N VAL A 278 -46.42 61.80 51.26
CA VAL A 278 -45.76 62.40 52.43
C VAL A 278 -46.58 63.56 52.99
N GLU A 279 -47.06 64.47 52.14
CA GLU A 279 -47.91 65.57 52.60
C GLU A 279 -49.29 65.06 53.09
N ARG A 280 -49.86 64.03 52.45
CA ARG A 280 -51.11 63.41 52.91
C ARG A 280 -50.97 62.74 54.28
N THR A 281 -49.89 61.98 54.50
CA THR A 281 -49.63 61.37 55.82
C THR A 281 -49.31 62.43 56.88
N ARG A 282 -48.75 63.57 56.49
CA ARG A 282 -48.56 64.74 57.36
C ARG A 282 -49.88 65.42 57.72
N VAL A 283 -50.82 65.52 56.79
CA VAL A 283 -52.20 65.98 57.06
C VAL A 283 -52.91 65.00 58.01
N ASP A 284 -52.88 63.69 57.74
CA ASP A 284 -53.47 62.66 58.61
C ASP A 284 -52.88 62.69 60.05
N TYR A 285 -51.59 63.02 60.19
CA TYR A 285 -50.93 63.21 61.49
C TYR A 285 -51.43 64.48 62.21
N LEU A 286 -51.55 65.60 61.50
CA LEU A 286 -52.06 66.86 62.05
C LEU A 286 -53.54 66.77 62.44
N ASP A 287 -54.38 66.08 61.65
CA ASP A 287 -55.78 65.83 61.99
C ASP A 287 -55.93 64.97 63.25
N ARG A 288 -55.05 63.97 63.45
CA ARG A 288 -55.01 63.21 64.71
C ARG A 288 -54.60 64.08 65.89
N GLN A 289 -53.61 64.96 65.73
CA GLN A 289 -53.23 65.94 66.77
C GLN A 289 -54.38 66.90 67.09
N ALA A 290 -55.10 67.38 66.09
CA ALA A 290 -56.27 68.25 66.27
C ALA A 290 -57.39 67.52 67.04
N LEU A 291 -57.66 66.25 66.72
CA LEU A 291 -58.65 65.43 67.41
C LEU A 291 -58.25 65.14 68.88
N GLU A 292 -56.97 64.87 69.16
CA GLU A 292 -56.48 64.75 70.54
C GLU A 292 -56.58 66.07 71.32
N ALA A 293 -56.26 67.19 70.67
CA ALA A 293 -56.40 68.52 71.27
C ALA A 293 -57.87 68.87 71.57
N ASP A 294 -58.80 68.53 70.69
CA ASP A 294 -60.23 68.77 70.93
C ASP A 294 -60.80 67.86 72.02
N ARG A 295 -60.39 66.58 72.08
CA ARG A 295 -60.71 65.69 73.22
C ARG A 295 -60.14 66.22 74.55
N ARG A 296 -58.92 66.78 74.53
CA ARG A 296 -58.32 67.45 75.70
C ARG A 296 -59.16 68.68 76.12
N ARG A 297 -59.69 69.43 75.16
CA ARG A 297 -60.57 70.58 75.39
C ARG A 297 -61.92 70.15 75.98
N GLU A 298 -62.56 69.12 75.45
CA GLU A 298 -63.81 68.56 76.02
C GLU A 298 -63.62 68.05 77.45
N ALA A 299 -62.51 67.36 77.74
CA ALA A 299 -62.19 66.91 79.09
C ALA A 299 -62.11 68.09 80.09
N LEU A 300 -61.38 69.16 79.74
CA LEU A 300 -61.25 70.37 80.55
C LEU A 300 -62.58 71.16 80.69
N VAL A 301 -63.45 71.11 79.68
CA VAL A 301 -64.79 71.72 79.76
C VAL A 301 -65.68 70.94 80.73
N ASN A 302 -65.65 69.61 80.72
CA ASN A 302 -66.38 68.77 81.67
C ASN A 302 -65.82 68.90 83.10
N GLU A 303 -64.50 69.01 83.26
CA GLU A 303 -63.85 69.25 84.55
C GLU A 303 -64.27 70.61 85.14
N ARG A 304 -64.44 71.64 84.29
CA ARG A 304 -64.98 72.95 84.68
C ARG A 304 -66.49 72.93 84.99
N ALA A 305 -67.25 72.03 84.39
CA ALA A 305 -68.69 71.86 84.67
C ALA A 305 -68.98 71.08 85.96
N GLY A 306 -68.00 70.36 86.50
CA GLY A 306 -68.09 69.63 87.78
C GLY A 306 -67.70 70.44 89.02
N LEU A 307 -67.30 71.71 88.86
CA LEU A 307 -66.94 72.60 89.97
C LEU A 307 -68.18 73.37 90.47
N ASP A 308 -68.75 72.88 91.57
CA ASP A 308 -69.79 73.59 92.34
C ASP A 308 -69.16 74.78 93.09
N LEU A 309 -69.23 75.95 92.47
CA LEU A 309 -68.68 77.20 93.00
C LEU A 309 -69.49 77.76 94.18
N ASP A 310 -70.77 77.42 94.29
CA ASP A 310 -71.64 77.91 95.35
C ASP A 310 -71.34 77.18 96.68
N ALA A 311 -71.13 75.85 96.62
CA ALA A 311 -70.64 75.08 97.76
C ALA A 311 -69.24 75.54 98.26
N LEU A 312 -68.40 76.05 97.36
CA LEU A 312 -67.09 76.61 97.72
C LEU A 312 -67.20 78.02 98.33
N ALA A 313 -68.24 78.78 97.98
CA ALA A 313 -68.53 80.10 98.53
C ALA A 313 -69.08 80.02 99.97
N GLU A 314 -70.03 79.12 100.26
CA GLU A 314 -70.52 78.88 101.63
C GLU A 314 -69.39 78.47 102.59
N ALA A 315 -68.45 77.64 102.13
CA ALA A 315 -67.28 77.25 102.91
C ALA A 315 -66.33 78.42 103.20
N PHE A 316 -66.24 79.40 102.30
CA PHE A 316 -65.44 80.61 102.49
C PHE A 316 -66.11 81.58 103.48
N GLU A 317 -67.42 81.79 103.37
CA GLU A 317 -68.18 82.69 104.25
C GLU A 317 -68.15 82.22 105.72
N GLN A 318 -68.23 80.90 105.96
CA GLN A 318 -68.04 80.33 107.30
C GLN A 318 -66.61 80.51 107.87
N ILE A 319 -65.60 80.61 107.01
CA ILE A 319 -64.21 80.87 107.42
C ILE A 319 -63.99 82.36 107.71
N GLU A 320 -64.57 83.27 106.91
CA GLU A 320 -64.54 84.72 107.22
C GLU A 320 -65.24 85.05 108.55
N LEU A 321 -66.40 84.45 108.83
CA LEU A 321 -67.11 84.66 110.10
C LEU A 321 -66.28 84.17 111.31
N ARG A 322 -65.53 83.08 111.16
CA ARG A 322 -64.55 82.62 112.17
C ARG A 322 -63.35 83.55 112.29
N HIS A 323 -62.89 84.14 111.19
CA HIS A 323 -61.78 85.08 111.19
C HIS A 323 -62.16 86.40 111.90
N GLU A 324 -63.32 86.99 111.61
CA GLU A 324 -63.79 88.22 112.29
C GLU A 324 -64.05 88.01 113.79
N THR A 325 -64.59 86.84 114.20
CA THR A 325 -64.76 86.51 115.62
C THR A 325 -63.44 86.24 116.36
N GLN A 326 -62.41 85.73 115.68
CA GLN A 326 -61.07 85.62 116.26
C GLN A 326 -60.34 86.97 116.31
N LYS A 327 -60.50 87.82 115.28
CA LYS A 327 -59.92 89.15 115.20
C LYS A 327 -60.44 90.09 116.28
N THR A 328 -61.77 90.14 116.49
CA THR A 328 -62.38 90.92 117.59
C THR A 328 -61.91 90.47 118.98
N SER A 329 -61.63 89.18 119.18
CA SER A 329 -60.99 88.67 120.41
C SER A 329 -59.54 89.15 120.55
N LEU A 330 -58.79 89.20 119.44
CA LEU A 330 -57.41 89.68 119.37
C LEU A 330 -57.30 91.20 119.63
N ASP A 331 -58.22 92.00 119.09
CA ASP A 331 -58.32 93.43 119.34
C ASP A 331 -58.63 93.69 120.83
N GLY A 332 -59.56 92.94 121.43
CA GLY A 332 -59.87 93.02 122.86
C GLY A 332 -58.73 92.60 123.81
N LEU A 333 -57.85 91.67 123.39
CA LEU A 333 -56.61 91.39 124.13
C LEU A 333 -55.58 92.52 123.96
N THR A 334 -55.52 93.14 122.78
CA THR A 334 -54.58 94.22 122.48
C THR A 334 -54.89 95.47 123.30
N GLU A 335 -56.18 95.81 123.46
CA GLU A 335 -56.63 96.93 124.28
C GLU A 335 -56.26 96.74 125.78
N GLN A 336 -56.32 95.51 126.30
CA GLN A 336 -55.86 95.18 127.65
C GLN A 336 -54.33 95.31 127.83
N VAL A 337 -53.55 95.07 126.77
CA VAL A 337 -52.09 95.25 126.78
C VAL A 337 -51.72 96.74 126.80
N GLU A 338 -52.38 97.56 125.98
CA GLU A 338 -52.14 99.01 125.97
C GLU A 338 -52.58 99.68 127.28
N ALA A 339 -53.70 99.26 127.88
CA ALA A 339 -54.11 99.71 129.21
C ALA A 339 -53.03 99.44 130.29
N ARG A 340 -52.36 98.28 130.23
CA ARG A 340 -51.25 97.95 131.15
C ARG A 340 -49.96 98.72 130.85
N LYS A 341 -49.66 99.02 129.58
CA LYS A 341 -48.54 99.92 129.22
C LYS A 341 -48.76 101.33 129.78
N HIS A 342 -49.96 101.90 129.62
CA HIS A 342 -50.26 103.23 130.15
C HIS A 342 -50.12 103.32 131.68
N ALA A 343 -50.55 102.28 132.41
CA ALA A 343 -50.33 102.20 133.86
C ALA A 343 -48.83 102.16 134.25
N LEU A 344 -48.01 101.44 133.47
CA LEU A 344 -46.57 101.35 133.69
C LEU A 344 -45.87 102.72 133.50
N VAL A 345 -46.27 103.48 132.47
CA VAL A 345 -45.76 104.83 132.22
C VAL A 345 -46.10 105.78 133.39
N GLY A 346 -47.33 105.70 133.92
CA GLY A 346 -47.75 106.51 135.07
C GLY A 346 -46.91 106.29 136.34
N LEU A 347 -46.52 105.03 136.63
CA LEU A 347 -45.61 104.75 137.75
C LEU A 347 -44.19 105.32 137.52
N GLN A 348 -43.70 105.31 136.28
CA GLN A 348 -42.37 105.84 135.95
C GLN A 348 -42.29 107.37 136.09
N GLU A 349 -43.39 108.10 135.84
CA GLU A 349 -43.42 109.55 136.04
C GLU A 349 -43.42 109.93 137.52
N GLN A 350 -44.15 109.21 138.39
CA GLN A 350 -44.08 109.44 139.83
C GLN A 350 -42.71 109.09 140.43
N GLN A 351 -42.05 108.04 139.94
CA GLN A 351 -40.66 107.73 140.33
C GLN A 351 -39.71 108.91 140.06
N ARG A 352 -39.90 109.62 138.93
CA ARG A 352 -39.13 110.83 138.61
C ARG A 352 -39.45 112.00 139.54
N ALA A 353 -40.71 112.18 139.95
CA ALA A 353 -41.09 113.23 140.90
C ALA A 353 -40.37 113.06 142.25
N SER A 354 -40.38 111.84 142.82
CA SER A 354 -39.65 111.54 144.07
C SER A 354 -38.13 111.66 143.95
N GLN A 355 -37.56 111.45 142.75
CA GLN A 355 -36.14 111.74 142.49
C GLN A 355 -35.83 113.25 142.47
N GLY A 356 -36.79 114.09 142.10
CA GLY A 356 -36.68 115.56 142.21
C GLY A 356 -36.57 116.02 143.67
N GLU A 357 -37.45 115.53 144.53
CA GLU A 357 -37.42 115.83 145.98
C GLU A 357 -36.09 115.38 146.62
N LEU A 358 -35.57 114.21 146.21
CA LEU A 358 -34.27 113.71 146.65
C LEU A 358 -33.09 114.64 146.27
N ALA A 359 -33.19 115.37 145.15
CA ALA A 359 -32.14 116.25 144.67
C ALA A 359 -32.02 117.54 145.51
N ASP A 360 -33.15 118.15 145.91
CA ASP A 360 -33.12 119.35 146.75
C ASP A 360 -32.73 119.05 148.21
N VAL A 361 -33.14 117.90 148.76
CA VAL A 361 -32.65 117.41 150.07
C VAL A 361 -31.13 117.17 150.03
N ARG A 362 -30.59 116.64 148.92
CA ARG A 362 -29.13 116.54 148.72
C ARG A 362 -28.44 117.91 148.69
N LYS A 363 -29.06 118.92 148.10
CA LYS A 363 -28.55 120.30 148.06
C LYS A 363 -28.41 120.90 149.45
N GLN A 364 -29.37 120.64 150.34
CA GLN A 364 -29.32 121.01 151.76
C GLN A 364 -28.22 120.22 152.50
N ALA A 365 -28.10 118.91 152.26
CA ALA A 365 -27.08 118.06 152.89
C ALA A 365 -25.64 118.42 152.50
N GLN A 366 -25.41 118.94 151.28
CA GLN A 366 -24.07 119.27 150.79
C GLN A 366 -23.53 120.58 151.39
N ALA A 367 -24.42 121.54 151.71
CA ALA A 367 -24.06 122.71 152.51
C ALA A 367 -23.70 122.37 153.97
N ALA A 368 -24.30 121.30 154.52
CA ALA A 368 -23.96 120.79 155.86
C ALA A 368 -22.67 119.96 155.87
N ARG A 369 -22.46 119.03 154.91
CA ARG A 369 -21.24 118.22 154.81
C ARG A 369 -19.99 119.06 154.54
N GLY A 370 -20.11 120.21 153.87
CA GLY A 370 -19.01 121.18 153.75
C GLY A 370 -18.51 121.76 155.08
N ARG A 371 -19.29 121.67 156.17
CA ARG A 371 -18.87 122.02 157.54
C ARG A 371 -18.38 120.81 158.37
N LEU A 372 -18.66 119.57 157.95
CA LEU A 372 -18.25 118.34 158.65
C LEU A 372 -16.94 117.76 158.08
N SER A 373 -16.80 117.72 156.75
CA SER A 373 -15.64 117.10 156.08
C SER A 373 -14.31 117.80 156.36
N SER A 374 -14.31 118.99 156.97
CA SER A 374 -13.13 119.68 157.47
C SER A 374 -12.69 119.22 158.88
N LEU A 375 -13.33 118.19 159.47
CA LEU A 375 -13.04 117.69 160.83
C LEU A 375 -12.66 116.19 160.91
N GLU A 376 -12.88 115.36 159.88
CA GLU A 376 -12.96 113.88 160.04
C GLU A 376 -11.83 113.05 159.37
N THR A 377 -11.00 113.63 158.48
CA THR A 377 -10.08 112.87 157.59
C THR A 377 -8.76 112.41 158.27
N LEU A 378 -8.82 111.54 159.29
CA LEU A 378 -7.68 111.20 160.17
C LEU A 378 -7.39 109.66 160.50
N GLN A 379 -7.86 108.58 159.77
CA GLN A 379 -7.56 107.09 160.04
C GLN A 379 -8.04 105.96 158.99
N GLN A 380 -7.31 104.84 158.60
CA GLN A 380 -7.77 103.46 158.05
C GLN A 380 -6.67 102.37 157.59
N ALA A 381 -6.90 101.00 157.56
CA ALA A 381 -6.11 99.86 156.88
C ALA A 381 -6.74 98.38 156.87
N ALA A 382 -6.28 97.33 156.08
CA ALA A 382 -6.55 95.81 156.14
C ALA A 382 -5.86 94.84 155.04
N LEU A 383 -6.08 93.47 154.97
CA LEU A 383 -5.32 92.35 154.21
C LEU A 383 -6.14 91.11 153.56
N GLY A 384 -5.53 89.94 153.12
CA GLY A 384 -6.13 88.74 152.35
C GLY A 384 -5.34 87.35 152.17
N GLN A 385 -5.82 86.28 151.43
CA GLN A 385 -5.30 84.82 151.39
C GLN A 385 -5.60 83.87 150.11
N GLU A 386 -5.08 82.59 149.94
CA GLU A 386 -5.17 81.72 148.65
C GLU A 386 -5.19 80.09 148.64
N GLN A 387 -4.85 79.36 147.50
CA GLN A 387 -5.27 77.98 146.96
C GLN A 387 -4.14 76.91 146.55
N GLY A 388 -4.40 75.58 146.31
CA GLY A 388 -3.36 74.62 145.76
C GLY A 388 -3.61 73.07 145.66
N ALA A 389 -2.65 72.28 145.12
CA ALA A 389 -2.75 70.82 144.81
C ALA A 389 -3.06 69.89 146.02
N ALA A 390 -2.75 70.39 147.22
CA ALA A 390 -3.26 69.90 148.50
C ALA A 390 -4.75 69.52 148.47
N VAL A 391 -5.56 70.39 147.85
CA VAL A 391 -7.03 70.28 147.76
C VAL A 391 -7.45 69.06 146.95
N ALA A 392 -6.66 68.60 145.97
CA ALA A 392 -6.97 67.42 145.17
C ALA A 392 -6.81 66.11 145.97
N TRP A 393 -5.75 66.00 146.78
CA TRP A 393 -5.54 64.84 147.65
C TRP A 393 -6.57 64.79 148.79
N LEU A 394 -6.85 65.94 149.42
CA LEU A 394 -7.95 66.07 150.38
C LEU A 394 -9.27 65.57 149.79
N LYS A 395 -9.56 65.89 148.52
CA LYS A 395 -10.77 65.42 147.83
C LYS A 395 -10.79 63.91 147.57
N SER A 396 -9.65 63.29 147.27
CA SER A 396 -9.56 61.83 147.03
C SER A 396 -9.78 60.95 148.28
N ARG A 397 -9.64 61.53 149.48
CA ARG A 397 -9.86 60.88 150.78
C ARG A 397 -11.11 61.39 151.53
N GLY A 398 -11.85 62.35 150.98
CA GLY A 398 -13.11 62.87 151.55
C GLY A 398 -12.96 64.00 152.57
N LEU A 399 -11.95 64.87 152.42
CA LEU A 399 -11.49 65.85 153.43
C LEU A 399 -11.44 67.31 152.92
N ASP A 400 -12.19 67.68 151.89
CA ASP A 400 -12.13 69.03 151.27
C ASP A 400 -12.89 70.13 152.03
N SER A 401 -13.55 69.79 153.15
CA SER A 401 -14.51 70.62 153.88
C SER A 401 -14.02 71.09 155.26
N ALA A 402 -12.73 70.91 155.56
CA ALA A 402 -12.11 71.29 156.83
C ALA A 402 -11.70 72.77 156.91
N ALA A 403 -11.84 73.38 158.10
CA ALA A 403 -11.67 74.81 158.36
C ALA A 403 -10.20 75.24 158.62
N ARG A 404 -9.95 76.56 158.52
CA ARG A 404 -8.62 77.19 158.74
C ARG A 404 -8.50 77.98 160.05
N VAL A 405 -7.26 78.20 160.48
CA VAL A 405 -6.92 78.77 161.79
C VAL A 405 -7.28 80.26 161.92
N GLY A 406 -7.01 81.08 160.90
CA GLY A 406 -7.20 82.54 160.98
C GLY A 406 -8.65 83.01 161.20
N GLU A 407 -9.64 82.21 160.84
CA GLU A 407 -11.07 82.53 161.01
C GLU A 407 -11.58 82.27 162.43
N ARG A 408 -10.81 81.57 163.28
CA ARG A 408 -11.15 81.27 164.68
C ARG A 408 -10.55 82.25 165.70
N ILE A 409 -9.83 83.29 165.27
CA ILE A 409 -9.07 84.18 166.16
C ILE A 409 -9.80 85.50 166.33
N SER A 410 -10.19 85.81 167.57
CA SER A 410 -10.65 87.14 167.98
C SER A 410 -9.49 87.91 168.59
N VAL A 411 -9.26 89.14 168.13
CA VAL A 411 -8.21 90.02 168.68
C VAL A 411 -8.84 91.22 169.36
N GLU A 412 -8.50 91.41 170.64
CA GLU A 412 -8.91 92.56 171.43
C GLU A 412 -8.13 93.81 170.97
N SER A 413 -8.80 94.96 170.88
CA SER A 413 -8.21 96.11 170.19
C SER A 413 -6.98 96.66 170.91
N GLY A 414 -5.87 96.78 170.18
CA GLY A 414 -4.54 97.11 170.69
C GLY A 414 -3.47 96.02 170.45
N TRP A 415 -3.86 94.78 170.15
CA TRP A 415 -2.94 93.64 169.93
C TRP A 415 -2.86 93.13 168.48
N GLU A 416 -3.53 93.79 167.54
CA GLU A 416 -3.72 93.34 166.15
C GLU A 416 -2.39 92.99 165.46
N ASN A 417 -1.39 93.86 165.55
CA ASN A 417 -0.06 93.66 164.94
C ASN A 417 0.77 92.53 165.57
N ALA A 418 0.53 92.18 166.84
CA ALA A 418 1.31 91.17 167.55
C ALA A 418 0.84 89.75 167.22
N VAL A 419 -0.48 89.58 167.06
CA VAL A 419 -1.11 88.30 166.72
C VAL A 419 -0.76 87.89 165.29
N GLU A 420 -0.81 88.83 164.34
CA GLU A 420 -0.41 88.59 162.94
C GLU A 420 1.06 88.12 162.85
N GLY A 421 1.96 88.74 163.62
CA GLY A 421 3.38 88.38 163.64
C GLY A 421 3.73 87.01 164.25
N ALA A 422 2.88 86.46 165.13
CA ALA A 422 3.16 85.22 165.84
C ALA A 422 2.68 83.95 165.10
N LEU A 423 1.53 84.03 164.42
CA LEU A 423 0.91 82.88 163.76
C LEU A 423 1.42 82.63 162.34
N GLY A 424 1.83 83.68 161.63
CA GLY A 424 2.46 83.57 160.30
C GLY A 424 1.72 82.61 159.35
N GLN A 425 2.42 81.58 158.87
CA GLN A 425 1.87 80.59 157.93
C GLN A 425 0.97 79.52 158.59
N LEU A 426 0.85 79.46 159.93
CA LEU A 426 -0.08 78.54 160.60
C LEU A 426 -1.54 79.03 160.58
N ILE A 427 -1.76 80.34 160.39
CA ILE A 427 -3.06 80.91 160.00
C ILE A 427 -3.62 80.19 158.74
N GLU A 428 -2.71 79.66 157.92
CA GLU A 428 -2.83 78.77 156.75
C GLU A 428 -3.62 77.46 156.90
N GLY A 429 -3.44 76.77 158.05
CA GLY A 429 -3.54 75.30 158.16
C GLY A 429 -4.96 74.71 158.22
N VAL A 430 -5.09 73.41 157.95
CA VAL A 430 -6.38 72.68 157.82
C VAL A 430 -6.57 71.64 158.93
N LEU A 431 -7.77 71.56 159.53
CA LEU A 431 -8.09 70.75 160.71
C LEU A 431 -8.65 69.34 160.40
N VAL A 432 -8.20 68.28 161.10
CA VAL A 432 -8.65 66.87 160.92
C VAL A 432 -8.54 66.01 162.19
N ASP A 433 -9.48 65.10 162.39
CA ASP A 433 -9.67 64.36 163.66
C ASP A 433 -8.63 63.25 163.95
N ALA A 434 -8.19 62.51 162.93
CA ALA A 434 -7.29 61.35 163.10
C ALA A 434 -6.17 61.36 162.05
N PRO A 435 -5.25 62.34 162.09
CA PRO A 435 -4.20 62.50 161.07
C PRO A 435 -3.29 61.28 160.97
N GLU A 436 -3.12 60.54 162.07
CA GLU A 436 -2.28 59.35 162.19
C GLU A 436 -2.73 58.23 161.23
N GLN A 437 -4.04 58.05 161.02
CA GLN A 437 -4.60 57.04 160.10
C GLN A 437 -4.34 57.37 158.63
N LEU A 438 -3.94 58.61 158.33
CA LEU A 438 -3.68 59.12 156.99
C LEU A 438 -2.18 59.28 156.70
N VAL A 439 -1.29 58.94 157.64
CA VAL A 439 0.16 59.00 157.43
C VAL A 439 0.60 57.98 156.35
N ASP A 440 0.16 56.73 156.45
CA ASP A 440 0.43 55.72 155.41
C ASP A 440 -0.27 56.06 154.07
N ALA A 441 -1.38 56.80 154.13
CA ALA A 441 -2.12 57.28 152.94
C ALA A 441 -1.40 58.40 152.18
N LEU A 442 -0.47 59.13 152.82
CA LEU A 442 0.35 60.14 152.16
C LEU A 442 1.40 59.52 151.22
N GLY A 443 1.66 58.21 151.31
CA GLY A 443 2.57 57.51 150.38
C GLY A 443 2.08 57.43 148.93
N GLU A 444 0.79 57.67 148.68
CA GLU A 444 0.21 57.81 147.34
C GLU A 444 0.39 59.24 146.76
N LEU A 445 0.94 60.17 147.54
CA LEU A 445 1.21 61.54 147.11
C LEU A 445 2.60 61.65 146.45
N GLY A 446 2.65 62.29 145.28
CA GLY A 446 3.89 62.78 144.66
C GLY A 446 4.33 64.12 145.27
N ASP A 447 4.47 65.16 144.45
CA ASP A 447 4.81 66.50 144.92
C ASP A 447 3.59 67.24 145.50
N GLY A 448 3.62 67.52 146.81
CA GLY A 448 2.66 68.38 147.50
C GLY A 448 2.95 68.54 148.99
N ARG A 449 2.57 69.67 149.59
CA ARG A 449 2.65 69.91 151.04
C ARG A 449 1.28 70.36 151.58
N ILE A 450 0.90 69.83 152.74
CA ILE A 450 -0.29 70.22 153.51
C ILE A 450 0.11 70.30 154.98
N ALA A 451 -0.36 71.33 155.69
CA ALA A 451 -0.37 71.34 157.15
C ALA A 451 -1.73 70.82 157.64
N LEU A 452 -1.72 69.59 158.14
CA LEU A 452 -2.86 68.97 158.83
C LEU A 452 -2.67 69.15 160.34
N VAL A 453 -3.67 69.68 161.01
CA VAL A 453 -3.65 69.95 162.46
C VAL A 453 -4.77 69.13 163.12
N SER A 454 -4.50 68.49 164.26
CA SER A 454 -5.55 67.80 165.03
C SER A 454 -6.62 68.81 165.47
N SER A 455 -7.90 68.40 165.50
CA SER A 455 -9.00 69.29 165.93
C SER A 455 -9.53 69.05 167.34
N ASP A 456 -8.90 68.17 168.13
CA ASP A 456 -9.17 68.08 169.56
C ASP A 456 -8.56 69.31 170.29
N ASP A 457 -9.48 70.11 170.85
CA ASP A 457 -9.38 71.44 171.49
C ASP A 457 -8.95 72.64 170.59
#